data_AF-M3XEA1-F1
#
_entry.id   AF-M3XEA1-F1
#
_cell.length_a   1.000
_cell.length_b   1.000
_cell.length_c   1.000
_cell.angle_alpha   90.00
_cell.angle_beta   90.00
_cell.angle_gamma   90.00
#
_symmetry.space_group_name_H-M   'P 1'
#
loop_
_entity.id
_entity.type
_entity.pdbx_description
1 polymer ?
#
loop_
_entity_poly.entity_id
_entity_poly.type
_entity_poly.pdbx_seq_one_letter_code
_entity_poly.pdbx_strand_id
1 'polypeptide(L)'
;MTQKPLSTAAAERMNLVAQDEIWKYRLKAETEARQNWAQNWGFVATPLEELLKGDEEPRTPKPKIELPERFRIRPVTPVEKYIKILPSPPVPKTTQGFIGWRAGVPGLNKGLVHALEIRSCKGAYAKELSWPEQGIH
;
A
#
# COMPACT_ATOMS: atom_id res chain seq x y z
N MET A 1 -0.21 43.24 48.72
CA MET A 1 -0.58 41.96 49.37
C MET A 1 0.05 40.83 48.56
N THR A 2 1.30 40.46 48.86
CA THR A 2 2.02 39.38 48.16
C THR A 2 1.49 38.04 48.64
N GLN A 3 0.74 37.32 47.79
CA GLN A 3 0.31 35.96 48.11
C GLN A 3 1.55 35.06 48.18
N LYS A 4 1.73 34.39 49.33
CA LYS A 4 2.80 33.41 49.50
C LYS A 4 2.55 32.25 48.52
N PRO A 5 3.57 31.75 47.82
CA PRO A 5 3.41 30.58 46.96
C PRO A 5 2.95 29.38 47.80
N LEU A 6 1.96 28.64 47.30
CA LEU A 6 1.46 27.44 47.95
C LEU A 6 2.62 26.47 48.23
N SER A 7 2.70 25.94 49.44
CA SER A 7 3.64 24.88 49.77
C SER A 7 3.31 23.61 48.99
N THR A 8 4.32 22.80 48.68
CA THR A 8 4.19 21.54 47.95
C THR A 8 3.16 20.59 48.58
N ALA A 9 3.14 20.49 49.91
CA ALA A 9 2.14 19.70 50.63
C ALA A 9 0.69 20.21 50.49
N ALA A 10 0.49 21.52 50.32
CA ALA A 10 -0.83 22.09 50.05
C ALA A 10 -1.25 21.83 48.58
N ALA A 11 -0.31 21.87 47.64
CA ALA A 11 -0.55 21.49 46.24
C ALA A 11 -0.89 19.99 46.10
N GLU A 12 -0.24 19.11 46.87
CA GLU A 12 -0.56 17.67 46.93
C GLU A 12 -1.92 17.39 47.58
N ARG A 13 -2.33 18.16 48.59
CA ARG A 13 -3.70 18.08 49.14
C ARG A 13 -4.77 18.55 48.15
N MET A 14 -4.49 19.61 47.40
CA MET A 14 -5.37 20.04 46.29
C MET A 14 -5.43 18.98 45.18
N ASN A 15 -4.35 18.22 44.99
CA ASN A 15 -4.32 17.08 44.08
C ASN A 15 -5.29 15.97 44.51
N LEU A 16 -5.47 15.71 45.81
CA LEU A 16 -6.43 14.70 46.28
C LEU A 16 -7.88 15.07 45.96
N VAL A 17 -8.26 16.34 46.16
CA VAL A 17 -9.61 16.82 45.82
C VAL A 17 -9.82 16.78 44.30
N ALA A 18 -8.84 17.23 43.54
CA ALA A 18 -8.89 17.16 42.08
C ALA A 18 -8.95 15.71 41.56
N GLN A 19 -8.21 14.79 42.18
CA GLN A 19 -8.24 13.36 41.85
C GLN A 19 -9.60 12.73 42.17
N ASP A 20 -10.20 13.07 43.29
CA ASP A 20 -11.55 12.62 43.67
C ASP A 20 -12.61 13.16 42.69
N GLU A 21 -12.51 14.44 42.30
CA GLU A 21 -13.39 15.02 41.28
C GLU A 21 -13.25 14.35 39.91
N ILE A 22 -12.01 14.09 39.47
CA ILE A 22 -11.74 13.35 38.22
C ILE A 22 -12.33 11.93 38.31
N TRP A 23 -12.18 11.26 39.44
CA TRP A 23 -12.72 9.92 39.64
C TRP A 23 -14.25 9.92 39.60
N LYS A 24 -14.90 10.87 40.27
CA LYS A 24 -16.36 11.08 40.21
C LYS A 24 -16.84 11.36 38.79
N TYR A 25 -16.12 12.18 38.03
CA TYR A 25 -16.45 12.46 36.63
C TYR A 25 -16.37 11.19 35.77
N ARG A 26 -15.32 10.37 35.95
CA ARG A 26 -15.17 9.10 35.23
C ARG A 26 -16.30 8.12 35.55
N LEU A 27 -16.69 8.00 36.81
CA LEU A 27 -17.81 7.14 37.21
C LEU A 27 -19.14 7.59 36.57
N LYS A 28 -19.38 8.90 36.50
CA LYS A 28 -20.56 9.44 35.80
C LYS A 28 -20.51 9.11 34.32
N ALA A 29 -19.40 9.39 33.66
CA ALA A 29 -19.21 9.10 32.24
C ALA A 29 -19.38 7.60 31.93
N GLU A 30 -18.87 6.71 32.79
CA GLU A 30 -19.05 5.26 32.64
C GLU A 30 -20.52 4.86 32.80
N THR A 31 -21.22 5.46 33.77
CA THR A 31 -22.64 5.18 34.00
C THR A 31 -23.50 5.66 32.83
N GLU A 32 -23.24 6.86 32.31
CA GLU A 32 -23.89 7.41 31.13
C GLU A 32 -23.59 6.58 29.88
N ALA A 33 -22.33 6.18 29.68
CA ALA A 33 -21.94 5.31 28.58
C ALA A 33 -22.65 3.95 28.66
N ARG A 34 -22.78 3.36 29.86
CA ARG A 34 -23.50 2.11 30.08
C ARG A 34 -24.99 2.24 29.76
N GLN A 35 -25.64 3.33 30.17
CA GLN A 35 -27.05 3.58 29.89
C GLN A 35 -27.29 3.82 28.39
N ASN A 36 -26.41 4.58 27.74
CA ASN A 36 -26.53 4.92 26.32
C ASN A 36 -25.95 3.83 25.39
N TRP A 37 -25.31 2.80 25.93
CA TRP A 37 -24.62 1.76 25.15
C TRP A 37 -25.56 1.05 24.19
N ALA A 38 -26.73 0.62 24.68
CA ALA A 38 -27.70 -0.10 23.85
C ALA A 38 -28.26 0.75 22.71
N GLN A 39 -28.45 2.06 22.93
CA GLN A 39 -28.95 2.96 21.89
C GLN A 39 -27.88 3.30 20.84
N ASN A 40 -26.66 3.62 21.28
CA ASN A 40 -25.59 4.06 20.39
C ASN A 40 -24.88 2.88 19.70
N TRP A 41 -24.80 1.72 20.36
CA TRP A 41 -24.00 0.58 19.92
C TRP A 41 -24.80 -0.73 19.90
N GLY A 42 -26.13 -0.69 20.03
CA GLY A 42 -26.98 -1.88 19.97
C GLY A 42 -26.81 -2.68 18.66
N PHE A 43 -26.48 -2.00 17.56
CA PHE A 43 -26.19 -2.65 16.27
C PHE A 43 -24.92 -3.52 16.28
N VAL A 44 -24.03 -3.35 17.26
CA VAL A 44 -22.84 -4.22 17.42
C VAL A 44 -23.24 -5.58 18.00
N ALA A 45 -24.32 -5.61 18.79
CA ALA A 45 -24.86 -6.84 19.36
C ALA A 45 -25.82 -7.57 18.41
N THR A 46 -26.37 -6.88 17.39
CA THR A 46 -27.26 -7.52 16.42
C THR A 46 -26.49 -8.43 15.47
N PRO A 47 -26.96 -9.67 15.24
CA PRO A 47 -26.35 -10.59 14.29
C PRO A 47 -26.46 -10.05 12.86
N LEU A 48 -25.41 -10.29 12.06
CA LEU A 48 -25.31 -9.83 10.67
C LEU A 48 -26.52 -10.22 9.82
N GLU A 49 -27.11 -11.38 10.09
CA GLU A 49 -28.27 -11.92 9.37
C GLU A 49 -29.53 -11.05 9.52
N GLU A 50 -29.73 -10.40 10.66
CA GLU A 50 -30.86 -9.49 10.89
C GLU A 50 -30.64 -8.14 10.21
N LEU A 51 -29.39 -7.68 10.17
CA LEU A 51 -29.01 -6.46 9.47
C LEU A 51 -29.21 -6.58 7.96
N LEU A 52 -28.93 -7.75 7.38
CA LEU A 52 -29.09 -7.99 5.95
C LEU A 52 -30.57 -8.11 5.54
N LYS A 53 -31.43 -8.71 6.38
CA LYS A 53 -32.87 -8.86 6.10
C LYS A 53 -33.62 -7.52 6.03
N GLY A 54 -33.18 -6.51 6.78
CA GLY A 54 -33.80 -5.18 6.77
C GLY A 54 -33.52 -4.35 5.51
N ASP A 55 -32.43 -4.65 4.80
CA ASP A 55 -32.00 -3.94 3.59
C ASP A 55 -32.51 -4.65 2.29
N GLU A 56 -33.23 -5.76 2.46
CA GLU A 56 -33.96 -6.51 1.43
C GLU A 56 -35.38 -5.97 1.18
N GLU A 57 -35.66 -4.70 1.52
CA GLU A 57 -36.76 -4.04 0.83
C GLU A 57 -36.45 -4.06 -0.67
N PRO A 58 -37.39 -4.48 -1.54
CA PRO A 58 -37.12 -4.58 -2.96
C PRO A 58 -36.80 -3.18 -3.47
N ARG A 59 -35.51 -2.88 -3.59
CA ARG A 59 -35.01 -1.62 -4.15
C ARG A 59 -35.76 -1.45 -5.46
N THR A 60 -36.61 -0.43 -5.50
CA THR A 60 -37.32 -0.07 -6.73
C THR A 60 -36.28 -0.04 -7.84
N PRO A 61 -36.53 -0.72 -8.97
CA PRO A 61 -35.51 -0.88 -10.00
C PRO A 61 -35.03 0.51 -10.36
N LYS A 62 -33.75 0.80 -10.04
CA LYS A 62 -33.16 2.11 -10.30
C LYS A 62 -33.47 2.44 -11.77
N PRO A 63 -34.02 3.63 -12.07
CA PRO A 63 -34.31 3.98 -13.45
C PRO A 63 -33.02 3.82 -14.24
N LYS A 64 -33.09 3.06 -15.34
CA LYS A 64 -31.94 2.87 -16.23
C LYS A 64 -31.63 4.23 -16.86
N ILE A 65 -30.69 4.96 -16.28
CA ILE A 65 -30.19 6.21 -16.84
C ILE A 65 -29.43 5.81 -18.11
N GLU A 66 -30.01 6.08 -19.27
CA GLU A 66 -29.31 5.89 -20.53
C GLU A 66 -28.14 6.86 -20.60
N LEU A 67 -26.92 6.32 -20.78
CA LEU A 67 -25.73 7.15 -20.88
C LEU A 67 -25.84 8.02 -22.15
N PRO A 68 -25.84 9.36 -22.02
CA PRO A 68 -25.90 10.25 -23.17
C PRO A 68 -24.77 9.95 -24.15
N GLU A 69 -25.06 10.09 -25.45
CA GLU A 69 -24.15 9.65 -26.53
C GLU A 69 -22.75 10.27 -26.44
N ARG A 70 -22.65 11.51 -25.95
CA ARG A 70 -21.37 12.22 -25.78
C ARG A 70 -20.44 11.55 -24.75
N PHE A 71 -20.99 10.80 -23.79
CA PHE A 71 -20.23 10.06 -22.78
C PHE A 71 -19.95 8.61 -23.18
N ARG A 72 -20.51 8.14 -24.31
CA ARG A 72 -20.20 6.81 -24.84
C ARG A 72 -18.76 6.80 -25.34
N ILE A 73 -17.94 5.93 -24.75
CA ILE A 73 -16.58 5.71 -25.21
C ILE A 73 -16.67 5.14 -26.62
N ARG A 74 -15.99 5.76 -27.59
CA ARG A 74 -15.91 5.19 -28.93
C ARG A 74 -15.19 3.85 -28.82
N PRO A 75 -15.69 2.78 -29.45
CA PRO A 75 -14.97 1.51 -29.48
C PRO A 75 -13.57 1.78 -30.03
N VAL A 76 -12.56 1.41 -29.25
CA VAL A 76 -11.17 1.51 -29.67
C VAL A 76 -11.05 0.73 -30.97
N THR A 77 -10.50 1.35 -32.02
CA THR A 77 -10.23 0.63 -33.26
C THR A 77 -9.42 -0.62 -32.92
N PRO A 78 -9.87 -1.83 -33.30
CA PRO A 78 -9.19 -3.07 -32.93
C PRO A 78 -7.71 -2.96 -33.27
N VAL A 79 -6.87 -3.21 -32.27
CA VAL A 79 -5.42 -3.14 -32.39
C VAL A 79 -4.90 -4.04 -33.52
N GLU A 80 -5.61 -5.15 -33.76
CA GLU A 80 -5.42 -6.11 -34.85
C GLU A 80 -5.40 -5.46 -36.25
N LYS A 81 -6.11 -4.33 -36.45
CA LYS A 81 -6.11 -3.62 -37.74
C LYS A 81 -4.74 -2.99 -38.05
N TYR A 82 -3.96 -2.65 -37.02
CA TYR A 82 -2.70 -1.91 -37.15
C TYR A 82 -1.47 -2.71 -36.71
N ILE A 83 -1.62 -3.69 -35.82
CA ILE A 83 -0.52 -4.57 -35.39
C ILE A 83 -0.55 -5.85 -36.21
N LYS A 84 0.23 -5.88 -37.31
CA LYS A 84 0.49 -7.09 -38.08
C LYS A 84 1.76 -7.75 -37.52
N ILE A 85 1.60 -8.89 -36.84
CA ILE A 85 2.72 -9.69 -36.36
C ILE A 85 3.25 -10.51 -37.55
N LEU A 86 4.35 -10.04 -38.16
CA LEU A 86 5.04 -10.77 -39.23
C LEU A 86 6.09 -11.73 -38.64
N PRO A 87 6.43 -12.82 -39.35
CA PRO A 87 7.49 -13.73 -38.91
C PRO A 87 8.84 -13.02 -38.83
N SER A 88 9.72 -13.53 -37.96
CA SER A 88 11.06 -12.97 -37.78
C SER A 88 11.93 -13.12 -39.04
N PRO A 89 12.77 -12.13 -39.37
CA PRO A 89 13.66 -12.20 -40.52
C PRO A 89 14.71 -13.32 -40.35
N PRO A 90 15.18 -13.92 -41.45
CA PRO A 90 16.18 -14.98 -41.43
C PRO A 90 17.54 -14.48 -40.92
N VAL A 91 18.35 -15.44 -40.48
CA VAL A 91 19.72 -15.22 -40.01
C VAL A 91 20.54 -14.50 -41.10
N PRO A 92 21.19 -13.35 -40.78
CA PRO A 92 22.06 -12.68 -41.71
C PRO A 92 23.25 -13.57 -42.08
N LYS A 93 23.61 -13.65 -43.37
CA LYS A 93 24.73 -14.45 -43.88
C LYS A 93 26.08 -13.71 -43.85
N THR A 94 26.03 -12.39 -43.67
CA THR A 94 27.21 -11.51 -43.72
C THR A 94 27.71 -11.22 -42.31
N THR A 95 29.04 -11.16 -42.14
CA THR A 95 29.70 -10.93 -40.84
C THR A 95 29.34 -9.58 -40.21
N GLN A 96 29.12 -8.54 -41.03
CA GLN A 96 28.72 -7.21 -40.58
C GLN A 96 27.27 -7.18 -40.05
N GLY A 97 26.38 -7.99 -40.59
CA GLY A 97 25.02 -8.18 -40.06
C GLY A 97 24.96 -9.15 -38.88
N PHE A 98 26.09 -9.79 -38.55
CA PHE A 98 26.20 -10.86 -37.56
C PHE A 98 26.45 -10.35 -36.13
N ILE A 99 26.62 -9.05 -35.93
CA ILE A 99 26.78 -8.48 -34.60
C ILE A 99 25.39 -8.28 -33.98
N GLY A 100 25.05 -9.09 -32.97
CA GLY A 100 23.81 -8.95 -32.19
C GLY A 100 22.55 -9.59 -32.78
N TRP A 101 22.61 -10.28 -33.93
CA TRP A 101 21.40 -10.71 -34.66
C TRP A 101 20.53 -11.77 -33.99
N ARG A 102 20.99 -12.42 -32.91
CA ARG A 102 20.20 -13.17 -31.90
C ARG A 102 21.14 -13.85 -30.92
N ALA A 103 21.40 -13.21 -29.78
CA ALA A 103 22.19 -13.76 -28.67
C ALA A 103 21.59 -15.02 -27.98
N GLY A 104 20.70 -15.75 -28.66
CA GLY A 104 20.09 -17.00 -28.22
C GLY A 104 20.39 -18.21 -29.12
N VAL A 105 21.22 -18.08 -30.17
CA VAL A 105 21.61 -19.21 -31.02
C VAL A 105 22.68 -20.05 -30.32
N PRO A 106 22.40 -21.33 -29.96
CA PRO A 106 23.39 -22.20 -29.32
C PRO A 106 24.63 -22.37 -30.21
N GLY A 107 25.82 -22.11 -29.65
CA GLY A 107 27.11 -22.26 -30.34
C GLY A 107 27.81 -20.96 -30.75
N LEU A 108 27.07 -19.85 -30.92
CA LEU A 108 27.61 -18.55 -31.34
C LEU A 108 27.86 -17.56 -30.20
N ASN A 109 27.31 -17.84 -29.01
CA ASN A 109 27.37 -16.95 -27.84
C ASN A 109 28.50 -17.27 -26.86
N LYS A 110 29.56 -17.99 -27.28
CA LYS A 110 30.64 -18.41 -26.36
C LYS A 110 31.21 -17.24 -25.54
N GLY A 111 31.42 -16.08 -26.17
CA GLY A 111 31.91 -14.88 -25.48
C GLY A 111 30.92 -14.26 -24.48
N LEU A 112 29.61 -14.41 -24.69
CA LEU A 112 28.57 -13.92 -23.76
C LEU A 112 28.33 -14.90 -22.61
N VAL A 113 28.44 -16.21 -22.85
CA VAL A 113 28.34 -17.24 -21.81
C VAL A 113 29.46 -17.11 -20.78
N HIS A 114 30.65 -16.68 -21.18
CA HIS A 114 31.74 -16.39 -20.25
C HIS A 114 31.53 -15.12 -19.40
N ALA A 115 30.62 -14.22 -19.79
CA ALA A 115 30.25 -13.05 -18.97
C ALA A 115 29.29 -13.40 -17.82
N LEU A 116 28.77 -14.64 -17.77
CA LEU A 116 27.98 -15.17 -16.66
C LEU A 116 28.83 -15.65 -15.47
N GLU A 117 30.16 -15.62 -15.58
CA GLU A 117 31.00 -15.77 -14.39
C GLU A 117 30.83 -14.49 -13.57
N ILE A 118 29.82 -14.48 -12.69
CA ILE A 118 29.52 -13.38 -11.78
C ILE A 118 30.72 -13.23 -10.85
N ARG A 119 31.72 -12.46 -11.27
CA ARG A 119 32.72 -11.93 -10.35
C ARG A 119 31.98 -10.94 -9.48
N SER A 120 31.80 -11.28 -8.21
CA SER A 120 31.18 -10.41 -7.20
C SER A 120 31.70 -8.97 -7.33
N CYS A 121 30.85 -8.07 -7.80
CA CYS A 121 31.23 -6.69 -8.14
C CYS A 121 31.75 -5.93 -6.92
N LYS A 122 31.25 -6.27 -5.72
CA LYS A 122 31.61 -5.59 -4.47
C LYS A 122 33.07 -5.82 -4.08
N GLY A 123 33.59 -7.04 -4.24
CA GLY A 123 34.95 -7.38 -3.82
C GLY A 123 36.02 -7.07 -4.87
N ALA A 124 35.70 -7.26 -6.15
CA ALA A 124 36.67 -7.04 -7.23
C ALA A 124 37.00 -5.55 -7.42
N TYR A 125 35.99 -4.69 -7.40
CA TYR A 125 36.17 -3.25 -7.60
C TYR A 125 36.86 -2.57 -6.40
N ALA A 126 36.54 -2.99 -5.17
CA ALA A 126 37.22 -2.51 -3.97
C ALA A 126 38.72 -2.86 -3.96
N LYS A 127 39.10 -4.03 -4.50
CA LYS A 127 40.51 -4.42 -4.67
C LYS A 127 41.24 -3.58 -5.71
N GLU A 128 40.61 -3.26 -6.84
CA GLU A 128 41.21 -2.36 -7.85
C GLU A 128 41.47 -0.95 -7.30
N LEU A 129 40.58 -0.46 -6.43
CA LEU A 129 40.72 0.83 -5.77
C LEU A 129 41.59 0.80 -4.51
N SER A 130 42.17 -0.35 -4.17
CA SER A 130 42.95 -0.55 -2.92
C SER A 130 42.19 -0.11 -1.66
N TRP A 131 40.89 -0.37 -1.61
CA TRP A 131 40.02 0.09 -0.54
C TRP A 131 40.30 -0.67 0.77
N PRO A 132 40.30 0.00 1.93
CA PRO A 132 40.55 -0.66 3.22
C PRO A 132 39.48 -1.70 3.55
N GLU A 133 39.90 -2.83 4.13
CA GLU A 133 39.05 -3.99 4.41
C GLU A 133 37.86 -3.65 5.32
N GLN A 134 38.02 -2.67 6.21
CA GLN A 134 36.98 -2.19 7.12
C GLN A 134 35.77 -1.59 6.39
N GLY A 135 35.91 -1.18 5.12
CA GLY A 135 34.83 -0.58 4.33
C GLY A 135 34.06 -1.56 3.44
N ILE A 136 34.40 -2.84 3.45
CA ILE A 136 33.84 -3.87 2.54
C ILE A 136 32.76 -4.74 3.24
N HIS A 137 32.61 -4.63 4.57
CA HIS A 137 31.68 -5.39 5.40
C HIS A 137 30.60 -4.54 6.05
#